data_AF-A0A1V4QB27-F1
#
_entry.id   AF-A0A1V4QB27-F1
#
_cell.length_a   1.000
_cell.length_b   1.000
_cell.length_c   1.000
_cell.angle_alpha   90.00
_cell.angle_beta   90.00
_cell.angle_gamma   90.00
#
_symmetry.space_group_name_H-M   'P 1'
#
loop_
_entity.id
_entity.type
_entity.pdbx_description
1 polymer ?
#
loop_
_entity_poly.entity_id
_entity_poly.type
_entity_poly.pdbx_seq_one_letter_code
_entity_poly.pdbx_strand_id
1 'polypeptide(L)' 'WDIIMGFDRHPWLIPPASIDPKRRPVPSYHRRTMRLDDAAA' A
#
# COMPACT_ATOMS: atom_id res chain seq x y z
N TRP A 1 0.85 9.75 10.21
CA TRP A 1 0.73 8.69 9.20
C TRP A 1 1.47 9.18 7.99
N ASP A 2 2.46 8.42 7.54
CA ASP A 2 3.17 8.72 6.29
C ASP A 2 2.61 7.84 5.17
N ILE A 3 2.80 8.27 3.92
CA ILE A 3 2.25 7.59 2.75
C ILE A 3 3.41 7.30 1.79
N ILE A 4 3.51 6.05 1.35
CA ILE A 4 4.39 5.64 0.28
C ILE A 4 3.58 4.99 -0.85
N MET A 5 4.07 5.07 -2.07
CA MET A 5 3.46 4.39 -3.21
C MET A 5 4.14 3.04 -3.42
N GLY A 6 3.35 1.97 -3.41
CA GLY A 6 3.80 0.63 -3.77
C GLY A 6 4.05 0.48 -5.27
N PHE A 7 4.77 -0.57 -5.66
CA PHE A 7 5.04 -0.89 -7.07
C PHE A 7 3.77 -1.07 -7.91
N ASP A 8 2.70 -1.53 -7.27
CA ASP A 8 1.36 -1.70 -7.84
C ASP A 8 0.57 -0.39 -7.93
N ARG A 9 1.22 0.76 -7.75
CA ARG A 9 0.63 2.11 -7.70
C ARG A 9 -0.44 2.28 -6.63
N HIS A 10 -0.42 1.48 -5.57
CA HIS A 10 -1.31 1.63 -4.44
C HIS A 10 -0.62 2.31 -3.25
N PRO A 11 -1.33 3.16 -2.49
CA PRO A 11 -0.78 3.77 -1.30
C PRO A 11 -0.66 2.75 -0.16
N TRP A 12 0.47 2.81 0.53
CA TRP A 12 0.70 2.15 1.82
C TRP A 12 0.82 3.21 2.90
N LEU A 13 0.20 2.93 4.04
CA LEU A 13 0.16 3.82 5.19
C LEU A 13 1.21 3.37 6.20
N ILE A 14 2.04 4.29 6.66
CA ILE A 14 3.03 4.04 7.70
C ILE A 14 2.52 4.71 8.99
N PRO A 15 2.20 3.93 10.04
CA PRO A 15 1.77 4.49 11.31
C PRO A 15 2.91 5.25 12.02
N PRO A 16 2.58 6.17 12.94
CA PRO A 16 3.55 6.74 13.86
C PRO A 16 4.12 5.67 14.80
N ALA A 17 5.32 5.92 15.34
CA ALA A 17 6.02 4.98 16.23
C ALA A 17 5.25 4.67 17.53
N SER A 18 4.31 5.53 17.93
CA SER A 18 3.41 5.30 19.06
C SER A 18 2.39 4.17 18.82
N ILE A 19 2.07 3.88 17.56
CA ILE A 19 1.13 2.82 17.17
C ILE A 19 1.89 1.57 16.70
N ASP A 20 2.94 1.74 15.91
CA ASP A 20 3.88 0.67 15.56
C ASP A 20 5.31 1.20 15.63
N PRO A 21 6.09 0.80 16.66
CA PRO A 21 7.49 1.20 16.81
C PRO A 21 8.36 0.84 15.60
N LYS A 22 8.00 -0.23 14.87
CA LYS A 22 8.73 -0.69 13.68
C LYS A 22 8.30 0.03 12.40
N ARG A 23 7.28 0.89 12.48
CA ARG A 23 6.77 1.70 11.36
C ARG A 23 6.55 0.89 10.09
N ARG A 24 5.93 -0.29 10.22
CA ARG A 24 5.69 -1.18 9.09
C ARG A 24 4.61 -0.58 8.18
N PRO A 25 4.83 -0.52 6.86
CA PRO A 25 3.78 -0.11 5.93
C PRO A 25 2.62 -1.10 5.99
N VAL A 26 1.41 -0.58 6.11
CA VAL A 26 0.17 -1.36 5.99
C VAL A 26 -0.58 -0.96 4.72
N PRO A 27 -1.23 -1.91 4.02
CA PRO A 27 -1.94 -1.58 2.80
C PRO A 27 -3.13 -0.67 3.11
N SER A 28 -3.43 0.26 2.20
CA SER A 28 -4.64 1.08 2.29
C SER A 28 -5.90 0.21 2.34
N TYR A 29 -6.85 0.57 3.20
CA TYR A 29 -8.16 -0.08 3.29
C TYR A 29 -8.92 -0.07 1.96
N HIS A 30 -8.73 0.97 1.13
CA HIS A 30 -9.36 1.10 -0.18
C HIS A 30 -8.50 0.52 -1.33
N ARG A 31 -7.47 -0.27 -1.03
CA ARG A 31 -6.65 -0.92 -2.07
C ARG A 31 -7.52 -1.88 -2.88
N ARG A 32 -7.65 -1.61 -4.19
CA ARG A 32 -8.27 -2.54 -5.14
C ARG A 32 -7.16 -3.27 -5.87
N THR A 33 -7.09 -4.59 -5.75
CA THR A 33 -6.14 -5.36 -6.54
C THR A 33 -6.52 -5.24 -8.01
N MET A 34 -5.84 -4.38 -8.77
CA MET A 34 -5.96 -4.35 -10.21
C MET A 34 -5.32 -5.63 -10.74
N ARG A 35 -6.15 -6.61 -11.13
CA ARG A 35 -5.70 -7.70 -11.99
C ARG A 35 -5.71 -7.15 -13.41
N LEU A 36 -4.53 -6.84 -13.94
CA LEU A 36 -4.36 -6.80 -15.38
C LEU A 36 -4.25 -8.27 -15.78
N ASP A 37 -5.39 -8.94 -15.98
CA ASP A 37 -5.35 -10.19 -16.74
C ASP A 37 -4.74 -9.81 -18.11
N ASP A 38 -3.81 -10.61 -18.61
CA ASP A 38 -2.99 -10.38 -19.81
C ASP A 38 -3.82 -10.08 -21.08
N ALA A 39 -4.45 -8.92 -21.15
CA ALA A 39 -5.08 -8.38 -22.36
C ALA A 39 -4.00 -7.73 -23.22
N ALA A 40 -3.02 -8.53 -23.58
CA ALA A 40 -2.00 -8.22 -24.58
C ALA A 40 -1.68 -9.50 -25.36
N ALA A 41 -2.64 -9.96 -26.17
CA ALA A 41 -2.41 -10.84 -27.32
C ALA A 41 -3.53 -10.64 -28.35
#